data_AF-A0A454XSC0-F1
#
_entry.id   AF-A0A454XSC0-F1
#
_cell.length_a   1.000
_cell.length_b   1.000
_cell.length_c   1.000
_cell.angle_alpha   90.00
_cell.angle_beta   90.00
_cell.angle_gamma   90.00
#
_symmetry.space_group_name_H-M   'P 1'
#
loop_
_entity.id
_entity.type
_entity.pdbx_description
1 polymer ?
#
loop_
_entity_poly.entity_id
_entity_poly.type
_entity_poly.pdbx_seq_one_letter_code
_entity_poly.pdbx_strand_id
1 'polypeptide(L)'
;MSLSLIAPRAARSAVQRIIVLRAGHSSAVPPPAAKQVVLSDTAGHFKYDRDWSRDKRYTAPQKLGDTPMRFLVRRLGHAYEIYPLFILTGAWFIVFCYTVYYSFEKMEIWLDRSKDTAPWDWERIKNNYWKKPTLVFDSTGVTHQRNELLETLQNEMVDAAKARGTR
;
A
#
# COMPACT_ATOMS: atom_id res chain seq x y z
N MET A 1 52.44 -8.69 -50.55
CA MET A 1 51.02 -9.11 -50.44
C MET A 1 50.34 -8.24 -49.37
N SER A 2 49.40 -7.37 -49.75
CA SER A 2 48.84 -6.37 -48.83
C SER A 2 47.74 -7.00 -47.94
N LEU A 3 47.92 -6.90 -46.63
CA LEU A 3 46.95 -7.34 -45.61
C LEU A 3 45.66 -6.49 -45.59
N SER A 4 45.58 -5.43 -46.39
CA SER A 4 44.46 -4.48 -46.44
C SER A 4 43.17 -5.01 -47.09
N LEU A 5 43.24 -6.10 -47.87
CA LEU A 5 42.09 -6.65 -48.59
C LEU A 5 41.33 -7.74 -47.81
N ILE A 6 41.89 -8.23 -46.71
CA ILE A 6 41.31 -9.33 -45.92
C ILE A 6 40.34 -8.79 -44.84
N ALA A 7 40.69 -7.66 -44.21
CA ALA A 7 39.88 -7.03 -43.16
C ALA A 7 38.42 -6.67 -43.55
N PRO A 8 38.13 -6.06 -44.71
CA PRO A 8 36.75 -5.64 -45.03
C PRO A 8 35.82 -6.83 -45.34
N ARG A 9 36.36 -7.97 -45.81
CA ARG A 9 35.57 -9.18 -46.08
C ARG A 9 35.19 -9.92 -44.80
N ALA A 10 36.11 -10.00 -43.84
CA ALA A 10 35.84 -10.58 -42.52
C ALA A 10 34.80 -9.75 -41.74
N ALA A 11 34.91 -8.41 -41.76
CA ALA A 11 33.96 -7.52 -41.09
C ALA A 11 32.55 -7.58 -41.70
N ARG A 12 32.43 -7.63 -43.04
CA ARG A 12 31.12 -7.80 -43.72
C ARG A 12 30.43 -9.12 -43.37
N SER A 13 31.19 -10.22 -43.29
CA SER A 13 30.67 -11.53 -42.88
C SER A 13 30.19 -11.53 -41.41
N ALA A 14 30.95 -10.89 -40.52
CA ALA A 14 30.58 -10.79 -39.10
C ALA A 14 29.31 -9.95 -38.89
N VAL A 15 29.20 -8.79 -39.56
CA VAL A 15 28.01 -7.92 -39.49
C VAL A 15 26.79 -8.62 -40.08
N GLN A 16 26.93 -9.32 -41.21
CA GLN A 16 25.85 -10.12 -41.79
C GLN A 16 25.41 -11.24 -40.85
N ARG A 17 26.33 -11.94 -40.18
CA ARG A 17 25.99 -12.94 -39.16
C ARG A 17 25.23 -12.33 -37.97
N ILE A 18 25.63 -11.14 -37.50
CA ILE A 18 24.92 -10.46 -36.39
C ILE A 18 23.50 -10.07 -36.81
N ILE A 19 23.31 -9.61 -38.05
CA ILE A 19 21.99 -9.24 -38.58
C ILE A 19 21.10 -10.48 -38.75
N VAL A 20 21.65 -11.59 -39.29
CA VAL A 20 20.91 -12.87 -39.42
C VAL A 20 20.54 -13.44 -38.06
N LEU A 21 21.46 -13.41 -37.08
CA LEU A 21 21.17 -13.84 -35.71
C LEU A 21 20.08 -12.98 -35.07
N ARG A 22 20.11 -11.66 -35.25
CA ARG A 22 19.05 -10.76 -34.76
C ARG A 22 17.70 -10.99 -35.44
N ALA A 23 17.69 -11.29 -36.73
CA ALA A 23 16.47 -11.51 -37.50
C ALA A 23 15.77 -12.85 -37.18
N GLY A 24 16.51 -13.85 -36.68
CA GLY A 24 15.95 -15.16 -36.29
C GLY A 24 15.18 -15.18 -34.96
N HIS A 25 15.20 -14.09 -34.19
CA HIS A 25 14.53 -14.01 -32.88
C HIS A 25 13.03 -13.66 -32.96
N SER A 26 12.51 -13.25 -34.12
CA SER A 26 11.11 -12.80 -34.27
C SER A 26 10.09 -13.96 -34.27
N SER A 27 10.53 -15.20 -34.48
CA SER A 27 9.66 -16.38 -34.58
C SER A 27 10.23 -17.62 -33.87
N ALA A 28 11.05 -17.41 -32.84
CA ALA A 28 11.63 -18.52 -32.09
C ALA A 28 10.55 -19.26 -31.30
N VAL A 29 10.26 -20.49 -31.70
CA VAL A 29 9.44 -21.48 -30.96
C VAL A 29 10.39 -22.55 -30.42
N PRO A 30 10.24 -23.01 -29.17
CA PRO A 30 11.09 -24.08 -28.66
C PRO A 30 10.89 -25.39 -29.42
N PRO A 31 11.91 -26.25 -29.47
CA PRO A 31 11.76 -27.60 -30.00
C PRO A 31 10.68 -28.38 -29.22
N PRO A 32 10.02 -29.36 -29.85
CA PRO A 32 9.03 -30.20 -29.19
C PRO A 32 9.61 -30.91 -27.96
N ALA A 33 8.77 -31.21 -26.98
CA ALA A 33 9.20 -31.83 -25.73
C ALA A 33 9.91 -33.17 -25.98
N ALA A 34 11.05 -33.38 -25.31
CA ALA A 34 11.87 -34.59 -25.48
C ALA A 34 11.15 -35.89 -25.09
N LYS A 35 10.10 -35.80 -24.26
CA LYS A 35 9.23 -36.91 -23.91
C LYS A 35 7.79 -36.46 -24.07
N GLN A 36 7.07 -37.10 -24.99
CA GLN A 36 5.62 -36.94 -25.13
C GLN A 36 4.94 -38.04 -24.34
N VAL A 37 3.83 -37.70 -23.70
CA VAL A 37 2.98 -38.71 -23.05
C VAL A 37 2.28 -39.49 -24.15
N VAL A 38 2.42 -40.82 -24.11
CA VAL A 38 1.70 -41.72 -25.02
C VAL A 38 0.23 -41.70 -24.61
N LEU A 39 -0.65 -41.26 -25.49
CA LEU A 39 -2.09 -41.33 -25.24
C LEU A 39 -2.55 -42.78 -25.30
N SER A 40 -3.49 -43.16 -24.43
CA SER A 40 -4.30 -44.37 -24.60
C SER A 40 -5.29 -44.20 -25.76
N ASP A 41 -5.74 -45.30 -26.39
CA ASP A 41 -6.69 -45.35 -27.53
C ASP A 41 -8.05 -44.65 -27.30
N THR A 42 -8.26 -44.06 -26.13
CA THR A 42 -9.41 -43.22 -25.82
C THR A 42 -9.35 -41.91 -26.60
N ALA A 43 -10.32 -41.71 -27.49
CA ALA A 43 -10.45 -40.52 -28.33
C ALA A 43 -10.49 -39.23 -27.49
N GLY A 44 -9.37 -38.52 -27.43
CA GLY A 44 -9.25 -37.24 -26.75
C GLY A 44 -8.11 -36.41 -27.35
N HIS A 45 -8.28 -35.09 -27.39
CA HIS A 45 -7.20 -34.19 -27.83
C HIS A 45 -6.27 -33.88 -26.65
N PHE A 46 -5.20 -34.66 -26.51
CA PHE A 46 -4.12 -34.35 -25.56
C PHE A 46 -2.89 -33.88 -26.32
N LYS A 47 -2.55 -32.59 -26.17
CA LYS A 47 -1.33 -32.00 -26.74
C LYS A 47 -0.44 -31.53 -25.60
N TYR A 48 0.61 -32.30 -25.30
CA TYR A 48 1.60 -31.91 -24.31
C TYR A 48 2.70 -31.09 -24.97
N ASP A 49 2.57 -29.77 -24.90
CA ASP A 49 3.63 -28.83 -25.26
C ASP A 49 4.29 -28.27 -23.99
N ARG A 50 5.59 -27.98 -24.05
CA ARG A 50 6.29 -27.26 -22.96
C ARG A 50 5.64 -25.89 -22.77
N ASP A 51 5.41 -25.45 -21.54
CA ASP A 51 5.05 -24.05 -21.29
C ASP A 51 6.32 -23.18 -21.32
N TRP A 52 6.42 -22.32 -22.32
CA TRP A 52 7.54 -21.39 -22.52
C TRP A 52 7.10 -19.93 -22.46
N SER A 53 5.90 -19.66 -21.92
CA SER A 53 5.30 -18.33 -21.88
C SER A 53 5.99 -17.33 -20.92
N ARG A 54 7.06 -17.75 -20.25
CA ARG A 54 7.88 -16.93 -19.33
C ARG A 54 9.35 -16.88 -19.76
N ASP A 55 9.72 -17.56 -20.84
CA ASP A 55 11.07 -17.54 -21.38
C ASP A 55 11.19 -16.43 -22.43
N LYS A 56 12.00 -15.42 -22.13
CA LYS A 56 12.21 -14.23 -22.97
C LYS A 56 12.92 -14.54 -24.29
N ARG A 57 13.47 -15.75 -24.45
CA ARG A 57 14.17 -16.19 -25.67
C ARG A 57 13.22 -16.43 -26.85
N TYR A 58 11.92 -16.54 -26.58
CA TYR A 58 10.92 -16.96 -27.55
C TYR A 58 9.77 -15.94 -27.67
N THR A 59 9.13 -15.84 -28.85
CA THR A 59 8.26 -14.72 -29.25
C THR A 59 6.74 -14.94 -29.11
N ALA A 60 6.29 -15.95 -28.37
CA ALA A 60 4.86 -16.12 -28.05
C ALA A 60 4.32 -14.97 -27.18
N PRO A 61 2.98 -14.79 -27.12
CA PRO A 61 2.38 -13.96 -26.08
C PRO A 61 2.86 -14.41 -24.69
N GLN A 62 3.77 -13.63 -24.12
CA GLN A 62 4.32 -13.88 -22.79
C GLN A 62 3.19 -13.69 -21.78
N LYS A 63 2.96 -14.67 -20.91
CA LYS A 63 2.01 -14.51 -19.81
C LYS A 63 2.59 -13.43 -18.91
N LEU A 64 1.98 -12.23 -18.90
CA LEU A 64 2.32 -11.18 -17.94
C LEU A 64 2.31 -11.80 -16.55
N GLY A 65 3.40 -11.63 -15.80
CA GLY A 65 3.54 -12.21 -14.46
C GLY A 65 2.42 -11.77 -13.51
N ASP A 66 2.28 -12.52 -12.42
CA ASP A 66 1.36 -12.16 -11.34
C ASP A 66 2.02 -11.06 -10.50
N THR A 67 1.84 -9.81 -10.92
CA THR A 67 2.17 -8.67 -10.06
C THR A 67 1.08 -8.55 -8.99
N PRO A 68 1.40 -8.06 -7.78
CA PRO A 68 0.41 -7.84 -6.74
C PRO A 68 -0.78 -7.01 -7.23
N MET A 69 -0.51 -5.99 -8.06
CA MET A 69 -1.56 -5.17 -8.67
C MET A 69 -2.46 -5.97 -9.61
N ARG A 70 -1.87 -6.86 -10.43
CA ARG A 70 -2.63 -7.72 -11.35
C ARG A 70 -3.39 -8.81 -10.57
N PHE A 71 -2.87 -9.29 -9.45
CA PHE A 71 -3.61 -10.19 -8.58
C PHE A 71 -4.84 -9.50 -7.96
N LEU A 72 -4.66 -8.28 -7.44
CA LEU A 72 -5.71 -7.53 -6.75
C LEU A 72 -6.78 -6.98 -7.70
N VAL A 73 -6.41 -6.50 -8.89
CA VAL A 73 -7.32 -5.70 -9.75
C VAL A 73 -7.79 -6.43 -11.01
N ARG A 74 -7.11 -7.48 -11.48
CA ARG A 74 -7.41 -8.12 -12.79
C ARG A 74 -8.82 -8.71 -12.90
N ARG A 75 -9.41 -9.16 -11.79
CA ARG A 75 -10.76 -9.74 -11.78
C ARG A 75 -11.85 -8.82 -11.24
N LEU A 76 -11.50 -7.58 -10.85
CA LEU A 76 -12.46 -6.63 -10.28
C LEU A 76 -13.62 -6.33 -11.27
N GLY A 77 -13.31 -6.23 -12.57
CA GLY A 77 -14.30 -5.92 -13.61
C GLY A 77 -15.27 -7.06 -13.96
N HIS A 78 -15.16 -8.24 -13.34
CA HIS A 78 -16.15 -9.33 -13.52
C HIS A 78 -16.89 -9.66 -12.22
N ALA A 79 -16.38 -9.22 -11.07
CA ALA A 79 -16.96 -9.48 -9.76
C ALA A 79 -17.72 -8.24 -9.26
N TYR A 80 -18.85 -7.91 -9.93
CA TYR A 80 -19.62 -6.71 -9.59
C TYR A 80 -20.16 -6.70 -8.16
N GLU A 81 -20.37 -7.89 -7.58
CA GLU A 81 -20.83 -8.10 -6.21
C GLU A 81 -19.85 -7.57 -5.15
N ILE A 82 -18.58 -7.34 -5.53
CA ILE A 82 -17.54 -6.92 -4.58
C ILE A 82 -17.44 -5.40 -4.42
N TYR A 83 -17.97 -4.61 -5.36
CA TYR A 83 -17.91 -3.14 -5.29
C TYR A 83 -18.63 -2.57 -4.05
N PRO A 84 -19.82 -3.06 -3.65
CA PRO A 84 -20.44 -2.62 -2.40
C PRO A 84 -19.56 -2.86 -1.17
N LEU A 85 -18.81 -3.97 -1.13
CA LEU A 85 -17.86 -4.23 -0.04
C LEU A 85 -16.72 -3.23 -0.04
N PHE A 86 -16.16 -2.88 -1.21
CA PHE A 86 -15.13 -1.85 -1.28
C PHE A 86 -15.65 -0.48 -0.83
N ILE A 87 -16.85 -0.10 -1.26
CA ILE A 87 -17.49 1.15 -0.82
C ILE A 87 -17.68 1.15 0.69
N LEU A 88 -18.18 0.04 1.26
CA LEU A 88 -18.36 -0.12 2.69
C LEU A 88 -17.03 -0.01 3.45
N THR A 89 -15.96 -0.64 2.96
CA THR A 89 -14.63 -0.52 3.58
C THR A 89 -14.07 0.90 3.49
N GLY A 90 -14.29 1.59 2.37
CA GLY A 90 -13.91 2.99 2.21
C GLY A 90 -14.68 3.90 3.18
N ALA A 91 -15.99 3.67 3.33
CA ALA A 91 -16.81 4.40 4.29
C ALA A 91 -16.33 4.19 5.74
N TRP A 92 -16.04 2.94 6.12
CA TRP A 92 -15.45 2.63 7.43
C TRP A 92 -14.09 3.28 7.65
N PHE A 93 -13.25 3.33 6.62
CA PHE A 93 -11.97 4.01 6.69
C PHE A 93 -12.12 5.53 6.90
N ILE A 94 -13.10 6.17 6.24
CA ILE A 94 -13.41 7.59 6.44
C ILE A 94 -13.90 7.82 7.87
N VAL A 95 -14.83 6.98 8.37
CA VAL A 95 -15.32 7.05 9.75
C VAL A 95 -14.15 6.87 10.73
N PHE A 96 -13.26 5.92 10.49
CA PHE A 96 -12.06 5.70 11.29
C PHE A 96 -11.17 6.96 11.33
N CYS A 97 -10.83 7.54 10.17
CA CYS A 97 -10.04 8.76 10.11
C CYS A 97 -10.72 9.93 10.84
N TYR A 98 -12.03 10.09 10.68
CA TYR A 98 -12.80 11.10 11.41
C TYR A 98 -12.76 10.86 12.93
N THR A 99 -12.94 9.63 13.39
CA THR A 99 -12.89 9.31 14.82
C THR A 99 -11.50 9.56 15.42
N VAL A 100 -10.43 9.24 14.69
CA VAL A 100 -9.05 9.52 15.11
C VAL A 100 -8.81 11.02 15.20
N TYR A 101 -9.18 11.77 14.15
CA TYR A 101 -9.08 13.23 14.12
C TYR A 101 -9.80 13.86 15.32
N TYR A 102 -11.07 13.49 15.52
CA TYR A 102 -11.89 14.04 16.60
C TYR A 102 -11.39 13.62 17.99
N SER A 103 -10.81 12.43 18.13
CA SER A 103 -10.19 11.99 19.39
C SER A 103 -8.99 12.85 19.78
N PHE A 104 -8.20 13.31 18.80
CA PHE A 104 -7.07 14.20 19.04
C PHE A 104 -7.47 15.63 19.43
N GLU A 105 -8.70 16.08 19.13
CA GLU A 105 -9.18 17.39 19.59
C GLU A 105 -9.48 17.40 21.11
N LYS A 106 -9.95 16.28 21.66
CA LYS A 106 -10.33 16.18 23.08
C LYS A 106 -9.11 16.22 24.01
N MET A 107 -8.10 15.43 23.69
CA MET A 107 -6.91 15.28 24.53
C MET A 107 -5.66 15.65 23.74
N GLU A 108 -4.91 16.62 24.28
CA GLU A 108 -3.60 16.94 23.73
C GLU A 108 -2.65 15.78 24.02
N ILE A 109 -2.11 15.16 22.97
CA ILE A 109 -1.18 14.04 23.11
C ILE A 109 0.15 14.58 23.58
N TRP A 110 0.68 13.97 24.63
CA TRP A 110 2.02 14.26 25.13
C TRP A 110 3.10 13.63 24.23
N LEU A 111 3.19 14.11 22.99
CA LEU A 111 4.20 13.68 22.02
C LEU A 111 5.60 14.17 22.42
N ASP A 112 5.67 15.40 22.94
CA ASP A 112 6.90 16.00 23.41
C ASP A 112 6.93 16.05 24.94
N ARG A 113 7.82 15.23 25.54
CA ARG A 113 8.05 15.15 26.99
C ARG A 113 9.11 16.12 27.50
N SER A 114 9.58 17.05 26.67
CA SER A 114 10.53 18.09 27.08
C SER A 114 9.95 19.08 28.10
N LYS A 115 8.61 19.14 28.22
CA LYS A 115 7.91 20.02 29.17
C LYS A 115 7.66 19.28 30.49
N ASP A 116 7.94 19.95 31.60
CA ASP A 116 7.75 19.40 32.95
C ASP A 116 6.28 19.16 33.31
N THR A 117 5.35 19.90 32.69
CA THR A 117 3.91 19.78 32.98
C THR A 117 3.18 18.93 31.94
N ALA A 118 2.41 17.97 32.44
CA ALA A 118 1.61 17.10 31.59
C ALA A 118 0.51 17.89 30.84
N PRO A 119 0.06 17.46 29.66
CA PRO A 119 -0.98 18.17 28.91
C PRO A 119 -2.35 18.22 29.61
N TRP A 120 -2.60 17.29 30.53
CA TRP A 120 -3.77 17.26 31.41
C TRP A 120 -3.56 17.96 32.76
N ASP A 121 -2.45 18.68 32.92
CA ASP A 121 -2.20 19.47 34.12
C ASP A 121 -3.24 20.60 34.24
N TRP A 122 -3.94 20.65 35.37
CA TRP A 122 -4.91 21.70 35.68
C TRP A 122 -4.41 23.12 35.39
N GLU A 123 -3.16 23.44 35.73
CA GLU A 123 -2.60 24.78 35.51
C GLU A 123 -2.55 25.16 34.03
N ARG A 124 -2.39 24.16 33.17
CA ARG A 124 -2.34 24.32 31.72
C ARG A 124 -3.74 24.35 31.11
N ILE A 125 -4.67 23.51 31.56
CA ILE A 125 -6.00 23.39 30.95
C ILE A 125 -7.05 24.36 31.51
N LYS A 126 -6.85 24.94 32.70
CA LYS A 126 -7.85 25.79 33.39
C LYS A 126 -8.51 26.84 32.49
N ASN A 127 -7.77 27.45 31.58
CA ASN A 127 -8.28 28.51 30.72
C ASN A 127 -9.02 28.02 29.46
N ASN A 128 -8.88 26.73 29.13
CA ASN A 128 -9.33 26.17 27.85
C ASN A 128 -10.12 24.85 27.96
N TYR A 129 -10.26 24.25 29.15
CA TYR A 129 -10.91 22.94 29.30
C TYR A 129 -12.35 22.93 28.79
N TRP A 130 -13.12 23.98 29.06
CA TRP A 130 -14.51 24.12 28.63
C TRP A 130 -14.66 24.42 27.12
N LYS A 131 -13.58 24.81 26.45
CA LYS A 131 -13.56 25.06 24.99
C LYS A 131 -13.29 23.79 24.20
N LYS A 132 -12.81 22.72 24.84
CA LYS A 132 -12.48 21.46 24.18
C LYS A 132 -13.76 20.64 23.95
N PRO A 133 -13.91 19.99 22.78
CA PRO A 133 -15.08 19.16 22.49
C PRO A 133 -15.17 17.96 23.43
N THR A 134 -16.34 17.77 24.03
CA THR A 134 -16.61 16.65 24.95
C THR A 134 -17.49 15.59 24.29
N LEU A 135 -18.52 15.99 23.54
CA LEU A 135 -19.43 15.14 22.79
C LEU A 135 -19.36 15.42 21.28
N VAL A 136 -19.45 14.36 20.48
CA VAL A 136 -19.47 14.46 19.00
C VAL A 136 -20.68 15.29 18.55
N PHE A 137 -21.80 15.11 19.25
CA PHE A 137 -23.05 15.80 18.99
C PHE A 137 -23.46 16.58 20.23
N ASP A 138 -23.09 17.85 20.27
CA ASP A 138 -23.63 18.81 21.24
C ASP A 138 -24.13 20.04 20.48
N SER A 139 -25.36 19.96 19.97
CA SER A 139 -25.96 21.05 19.20
C SER A 139 -26.33 22.26 20.04
N THR A 140 -26.48 22.08 21.37
CA THR A 140 -26.91 23.11 22.31
C THR A 140 -25.77 23.66 23.16
N GLY A 141 -24.58 23.05 23.11
CA GLY A 141 -23.37 23.50 23.81
C GLY A 141 -23.47 23.35 25.33
N VAL A 142 -24.38 22.52 25.83
CA VAL A 142 -24.65 22.37 27.27
C VAL A 142 -23.43 21.79 28.00
N THR A 143 -22.63 20.98 27.31
CA THR A 143 -21.45 20.34 27.90
C THR A 143 -20.21 21.23 27.97
N HIS A 144 -20.25 22.39 27.32
CA HIS A 144 -19.16 23.37 27.27
C HIS A 144 -19.29 24.50 28.31
N GLN A 145 -20.18 24.31 29.29
CA GLN A 145 -20.39 25.32 30.33
C GLN A 145 -19.24 25.35 31.33
N ARG A 146 -18.78 26.56 31.62
CA ARG A 146 -17.76 26.82 32.63
C ARG A 146 -18.35 26.61 34.02
N ASN A 147 -17.66 25.87 34.88
CA ASN A 147 -18.08 25.65 36.27
C ASN A 147 -17.05 26.27 37.24
N GLU A 148 -17.34 27.49 37.69
CA GLU A 148 -16.45 28.27 38.56
C GLU A 148 -16.23 27.63 39.94
N LEU A 149 -17.23 26.90 40.44
CA LEU A 149 -17.14 26.22 41.74
C LEU A 149 -16.14 25.07 41.68
N LEU A 150 -16.21 24.25 40.63
CA LEU A 150 -15.23 23.18 40.40
C LEU A 150 -13.83 23.74 40.14
N GLU A 151 -13.73 24.88 39.44
CA GLU A 151 -12.44 25.55 39.21
C GLU A 151 -11.78 26.00 40.51
N THR A 152 -12.56 26.58 41.43
CA THR A 152 -12.07 27.01 42.75
C THR A 152 -11.57 25.81 43.55
N LEU A 153 -12.39 24.76 43.65
CA LEU A 153 -12.02 23.51 44.33
C LEU A 153 -10.73 22.92 43.76
N GLN A 154 -10.62 22.86 42.42
CA GLN A 154 -9.45 22.30 41.76
C GLN A 154 -8.18 23.13 42.02
N ASN A 155 -8.29 24.47 42.08
CA ASN A 155 -7.16 25.32 42.48
C ASN A 155 -6.71 25.02 43.91
N GLU A 156 -7.64 24.96 44.85
CA GLU A 156 -7.33 24.65 46.26
C GLU A 156 -6.67 23.27 46.40
N MET A 157 -7.12 22.27 45.64
CA MET A 157 -6.49 20.95 45.60
C MET A 157 -5.06 21.00 45.07
N VAL A 158 -4.79 21.80 44.03
CA VAL A 158 -3.43 21.97 43.50
C VAL A 158 -2.54 22.69 44.51
N ASP A 159 -3.03 23.75 45.13
CA ASP A 159 -2.30 24.51 46.15
C ASP A 159 -1.98 23.63 47.37
N ALA A 160 -2.95 22.82 47.83
CA ALA A 160 -2.75 21.85 48.88
C ALA A 160 -1.76 20.74 48.48
N ALA A 161 -1.77 20.27 47.23
CA ALA A 161 -0.85 19.26 46.74
C ALA A 161 0.61 19.78 46.67
N LYS A 162 0.79 21.04 46.27
CA LYS A 162 2.08 21.75 46.31
C LYS A 162 2.58 21.94 47.73
N ALA A 163 1.70 22.35 48.64
CA ALA A 163 2.04 22.50 50.06
C ALA A 163 2.48 21.16 50.69
N ARG A 164 1.96 20.03 50.19
CA ARG A 164 2.35 18.68 50.59
C ARG A 164 3.59 18.13 49.88
N GLY A 165 4.11 18.81 48.85
CA GLY A 165 5.24 18.35 48.04
C GLY A 165 4.94 17.14 47.16
N THR A 166 3.66 16.83 46.95
CA THR A 166 3.21 15.71 46.10
C THR A 166 3.14 16.06 44.61
N ARG A 167 3.34 17.34 44.29
CA ARG A 167 3.25 17.92 42.95
C ARG A 167 4.15 19.13 42.83
#